data_AF-A0A7S0ZGP8-F1
#
_entry.id   AF-A0A7S0ZGP8-F1
#
_cell.length_a   1.000
_cell.length_b   1.000
_cell.length_c   1.000
_cell.angle_alpha   90.00
_cell.angle_beta   90.00
_cell.angle_gamma   90.00
#
_symmetry.space_group_name_H-M   'P 1'
#
loop_
_entity.id
_entity.type
_entity.pdbx_description
1 polymer ?
#
loop_
_entity_poly.entity_id
_entity_poly.type
_entity_poly.pdbx_seq_one_letter_code
_entity_poly.pdbx_strand_id
1 'polypeptide(L)'
;MDQRYLKYWIQSYLAGVPQIKVGLRNDEGHLLEVLTLQTKDLGSRSYRSPMQNARWNPLVVIDFMDAFCSFAREKISQAPSDVTLRFRYEPSSQTISVNPAPLESQSLNASLRAILES
;
A
#
# COMPACT_ATOMS: atom_id res chain seq x y z
N MET A 1 4.26 0.55 18.37
CA MET A 1 3.78 1.79 17.72
C MET A 1 4.11 1.86 16.22
N ASP A 2 5.15 1.17 15.73
CA ASP A 2 5.81 1.45 14.44
C ASP A 2 5.05 1.05 13.15
N GLN A 3 4.31 -0.07 13.13
CA GLN A 3 3.63 -0.55 11.91
C GLN A 3 2.49 0.37 11.41
N ARG A 4 1.88 1.16 12.29
CA ARG A 4 0.78 2.07 11.91
C ARG A 4 1.31 3.22 11.06
N TYR A 5 2.53 3.69 11.35
CA TYR A 5 3.17 4.76 10.60
C TYR A 5 3.55 4.35 9.19
N LEU A 6 3.96 3.10 8.96
CA LEU A 6 4.14 2.58 7.60
C LEU A 6 2.86 2.73 6.76
N LYS A 7 1.70 2.35 7.31
CA LYS A 7 0.42 2.44 6.60
C LYS A 7 0.05 3.90 6.29
N TYR A 8 0.14 4.79 7.28
CA TYR A 8 -0.14 6.22 7.07
C TYR A 8 0.81 6.84 6.05
N TRP A 9 2.09 6.47 6.12
CA TRP A 9 3.12 6.93 5.21
C TRP A 9 2.82 6.51 3.77
N ILE A 10 2.67 5.21 3.48
CA ILE A 10 2.49 4.76 2.09
C ILE A 10 1.19 5.30 1.48
N GLN A 11 0.10 5.36 2.25
CA GLN A 11 -1.17 5.93 1.79
C GLN A 11 -1.03 7.40 1.40
N SER A 12 -0.37 8.19 2.25
CA SER A 12 -0.23 9.63 2.02
C SER A 12 0.84 9.95 0.97
N TYR A 13 1.92 9.17 0.95
CA TYR A 13 3.01 9.30 0.00
C TYR A 13 2.52 9.07 -1.44
N LEU A 14 1.79 7.98 -1.68
CA LEU A 14 1.24 7.67 -3.00
C LEU A 14 0.19 8.69 -3.45
N ALA A 15 -0.59 9.23 -2.52
CA ALA A 15 -1.58 10.26 -2.81
C ALA A 15 -1.00 11.69 -2.92
N GLY A 16 0.32 11.87 -2.71
CA GLY A 16 0.96 13.19 -2.71
C GLY A 16 0.54 14.10 -1.54
N VAL A 17 -0.02 13.54 -0.47
CA VAL A 17 -0.49 14.28 0.70
C VAL A 17 0.71 14.64 1.59
N PRO A 18 1.01 15.92 1.83
CA PRO A 18 2.24 16.34 2.51
C PRO A 18 2.18 16.16 4.04
N GLN A 19 0.98 16.13 4.62
CA GLN A 19 0.78 16.19 6.06
C GLN A 19 -0.34 15.27 6.52
N ILE A 20 -0.11 14.56 7.63
CA ILE A 20 -1.05 13.65 8.29
C ILE A 20 -1.38 14.20 9.68
N LYS A 21 -2.66 14.28 10.03
CA LYS A 21 -3.11 14.60 11.40
C LYS A 21 -3.58 13.35 12.11
N VAL A 22 -3.04 13.06 13.28
CA VAL A 22 -3.38 11.86 14.09
C VAL A 22 -3.93 12.30 15.43
N GLY A 23 -5.20 11.99 15.70
CA GLY A 23 -5.80 12.18 17.01
C GLY A 23 -5.44 11.03 17.96
N LEU A 24 -4.80 11.34 19.08
CA LEU A 24 -4.61 10.41 20.19
C LEU A 24 -5.87 10.46 21.06
N ARG A 25 -6.41 9.28 21.37
CA ARG A 25 -7.61 9.14 22.20
C ARG A 25 -7.32 8.27 23.42
N ASN A 26 -8.04 8.53 24.52
CA ASN A 26 -8.06 7.62 25.66
C ASN A 26 -8.95 6.39 25.38
N ASP A 27 -9.01 5.47 26.33
CA ASP A 27 -9.79 4.23 26.21
C ASP A 27 -11.30 4.49 26.22
N GLU A 28 -11.74 5.62 26.80
CA GLU A 28 -13.11 6.12 26.76
C GLU A 28 -13.47 6.80 25.42
N GLY A 29 -12.50 6.94 24.51
CA GLY A 29 -12.69 7.50 23.17
C GLY A 29 -12.62 9.03 23.06
N HIS A 30 -12.29 9.74 24.14
CA HIS A 30 -12.06 11.18 24.13
C HIS A 30 -10.72 11.54 23.48
N LEU A 31 -10.74 12.55 22.62
CA LEU A 31 -9.54 13.11 22.00
C LEU A 31 -8.67 13.81 23.05
N LEU A 32 -7.43 13.34 23.21
CA LEU A 32 -6.44 13.90 24.10
C LEU A 32 -5.53 14.91 23.38
N GLU A 33 -5.06 14.56 22.19
CA GLU A 33 -4.06 15.34 21.45
C GLU A 33 -4.22 15.13 19.94
N VAL A 34 -3.83 16.12 19.13
CA VAL A 34 -3.68 15.97 17.68
C VAL A 34 -2.23 16.16 17.28
N LEU A 35 -1.59 15.10 16.83
CA LEU A 35 -0.24 15.13 16.27
C LEU A 35 -0.30 15.54 14.81
N THR A 36 0.62 16.42 14.40
CA THR A 36 0.82 16.76 12.99
C THR A 36 2.13 16.15 12.52
N LEU A 37 2.05 15.26 11.53
CA LEU A 37 3.18 14.52 10.99
C LEU A 37 3.40 14.92 9.53
N GLN A 38 4.65 15.18 9.15
CA GLN A 38 5.00 15.40 7.75
C GLN A 38 5.23 14.04 7.08
N THR A 39 4.61 13.80 5.93
CA THR A 39 4.72 12.53 5.20
C THR A 39 6.16 12.22 4.82
N LYS A 40 6.92 13.22 4.36
CA LYS A 40 8.35 13.08 4.03
C LYS A 40 9.19 12.67 5.24
N ASP A 41 8.86 13.19 6.42
CA ASP A 41 9.64 12.97 7.62
C ASP A 41 9.41 11.56 8.16
N LEU A 42 8.19 11.02 8.06
CA LEU A 42 7.85 9.65 8.46
C LEU A 42 8.70 8.61 7.75
N GLY A 43 8.96 8.78 6.46
CA GLY A 43 9.87 7.90 5.72
C GLY A 43 11.33 8.08 6.16
N SER A 44 11.78 9.31 6.37
CA SER A 44 13.17 9.57 6.78
C SER A 44 13.50 9.17 8.22
N ARG A 45 12.51 9.19 9.12
CA ARG A 45 12.65 9.01 10.57
C ARG A 45 12.84 7.54 10.96
N SER A 46 12.36 6.60 10.14
CA SER A 46 12.67 5.17 10.29
C SER A 46 14.15 4.88 10.02
N TYR A 47 14.83 5.63 9.17
CA TYR A 47 16.23 5.36 8.81
C TYR A 47 17.28 5.92 9.81
N ARG A 48 16.97 7.00 10.54
CA ARG A 48 17.99 7.79 11.28
C ARG A 48 17.95 7.72 12.81
N SER A 49 17.03 6.97 13.42
CA SER A 49 16.92 6.92 14.88
C SER A 49 17.56 5.64 15.45
N PRO A 50 18.81 5.67 15.96
CA PRO A 50 19.42 4.51 16.63
C PRO A 50 18.67 4.06 17.89
N MET A 51 17.75 4.89 18.43
CA MET A 51 16.89 4.56 19.57
C MET A 51 15.59 3.85 19.21
N GLN A 52 15.28 3.63 17.93
CA GLN A 52 14.05 2.95 17.52
C GLN A 52 14.41 1.89 16.49
N ASN A 53 14.21 0.62 16.86
CA ASN A 53 14.26 -0.54 15.98
C ASN A 53 13.26 -0.37 14.81
N ALA A 54 13.58 0.49 13.86
CA ALA A 54 12.68 0.86 12.78
C ALA A 54 12.42 -0.38 11.93
N ARG A 55 11.19 -0.88 12.01
CA ARG A 55 10.82 -2.18 11.45
C ARG A 55 10.63 -2.16 9.93
N TRP A 56 10.86 -1.03 9.27
CA TRP A 56 10.60 -0.85 7.84
C TRP A 56 11.48 0.24 7.22
N ASN A 57 11.85 0.04 5.96
CA ASN A 57 12.63 0.97 5.16
C ASN A 57 11.77 1.46 3.97
N PRO A 58 11.57 2.78 3.78
CA PRO A 58 10.79 3.31 2.67
C PRO A 58 11.26 2.84 1.30
N LEU A 59 12.58 2.75 1.09
CA LEU A 59 13.16 2.31 -0.19
C LEU A 59 12.73 0.87 -0.48
N VAL A 60 12.83 -0.03 0.50
CA VAL A 60 12.40 -1.43 0.34
C VAL A 60 10.91 -1.53 -0.01
N VAL A 61 10.06 -0.67 0.55
CA VAL A 61 8.61 -0.66 0.25
C VAL A 61 8.36 -0.20 -1.19
N ILE A 62 9.06 0.85 -1.65
CA ILE A 62 8.92 1.38 -3.00
C ILE A 62 9.53 0.43 -4.04
N ASP A 63 10.71 -0.12 -3.77
CA ASP A 63 11.38 -1.09 -4.63
C ASP A 63 10.52 -2.36 -4.80
N PHE A 64 9.91 -2.85 -3.71
CA PHE A 64 8.96 -3.96 -3.78
C PHE A 64 7.74 -3.61 -4.63
N MET A 65 7.17 -2.41 -4.46
CA MET A 65 6.03 -1.96 -5.24
C MET A 65 6.36 -1.90 -6.74
N ASP A 66 7.52 -1.35 -7.10
CA ASP A 66 7.98 -1.27 -8.49
C ASP A 66 8.23 -2.66 -9.09
N ALA A 67 8.92 -3.53 -8.36
CA ALA A 67 9.15 -4.92 -8.76
C ALA A 67 7.84 -5.68 -8.96
N PHE A 68 6.88 -5.51 -8.04
CA PHE A 68 5.56 -6.12 -8.17
C PHE A 68 4.77 -5.58 -9.36
N CYS A 69 4.78 -4.26 -9.60
CA CYS A 69 4.10 -3.68 -10.76
C CYS A 69 4.67 -4.18 -12.08
N SER A 70 6.01 -4.31 -12.17
CA SER A 70 6.70 -4.86 -13.32
C SER A 70 6.34 -6.34 -13.54
N PHE A 71 6.39 -7.14 -12.48
CA PHE A 71 5.95 -8.54 -12.50
C PHE A 71 4.48 -8.69 -12.94
N ALA A 72 3.58 -7.89 -12.38
CA ALA A 72 2.16 -7.92 -12.72
C ALA A 72 1.93 -7.55 -14.19
N ARG A 73 2.60 -6.52 -14.69
CA ARG A 73 2.53 -6.09 -16.09
C ARG A 73 3.00 -7.18 -17.05
N GLU A 74 4.10 -7.85 -16.73
CA GLU A 74 4.61 -8.97 -17.52
C GLU A 74 3.57 -10.11 -17.58
N LYS A 75 3.01 -10.49 -16.42
CA LYS A 75 2.00 -11.55 -16.35
C LYS A 75 0.72 -11.20 -17.09
N ILE A 76 0.26 -9.96 -17.00
CA ILE A 76 -0.91 -9.46 -17.75
C ILE A 76 -0.63 -9.51 -19.26
N SER A 77 0.57 -9.15 -19.71
CA SER A 77 0.92 -9.16 -21.14
C SER A 77 1.01 -10.56 -21.74
N GLN A 78 1.29 -11.57 -20.91
CA GLN A 78 1.34 -12.99 -21.31
C GLN A 78 -0.04 -13.68 -21.23
N ALA A 79 -1.03 -13.06 -20.60
CA ALA A 79 -2.33 -13.68 -20.37
C ALA A 79 -3.29 -13.49 -21.56
N PRO A 80 -4.21 -14.45 -21.80
CA PRO A 80 -5.33 -14.24 -22.70
C PRO A 80 -6.18 -13.01 -22.34
N SER A 81 -6.83 -12.39 -23.32
CA SER A 81 -7.64 -11.17 -23.11
C SER A 81 -8.96 -11.42 -22.37
N ASP A 82 -9.40 -12.67 -22.25
CA ASP A 82 -10.67 -13.10 -21.67
C ASP A 82 -10.53 -13.66 -20.24
N VAL A 83 -9.38 -13.45 -19.61
CA VAL A 83 -9.13 -13.89 -18.23
C VAL A 83 -8.80 -12.72 -17.31
N THR A 84 -9.14 -12.86 -16.03
CA THR A 84 -8.63 -11.99 -14.96
C THR A 84 -7.52 -12.71 -14.23
N LEU A 85 -6.41 -12.02 -13.95
CA LEU A 85 -5.34 -12.55 -13.10
C LEU A 85 -5.57 -12.17 -11.63
N ARG A 86 -5.66 -13.18 -10.76
CA ARG A 86 -5.73 -12.99 -9.32
C ARG A 86 -4.35 -13.18 -8.68
N PHE A 87 -3.79 -12.09 -8.19
CA PHE A 87 -2.57 -12.10 -7.39
C PHE A 87 -2.93 -12.37 -5.92
N ARG A 88 -2.32 -13.38 -5.30
CA ARG A 88 -2.51 -13.71 -3.88
C ARG A 88 -1.16 -13.78 -3.17
N TYR A 89 -1.00 -12.96 -2.15
CA TYR A 89 0.14 -13.02 -1.23
C TYR A 89 -0.14 -13.99 -0.09
N GLU A 90 0.80 -14.91 0.16
CA GLU A 90 0.75 -15.88 1.25
C GLU A 90 1.81 -15.51 2.31
N PRO A 91 1.42 -14.98 3.49
CA PRO A 91 2.37 -14.51 4.49
C PRO A 91 3.27 -15.61 5.07
N SER A 92 2.79 -16.85 5.14
CA SER A 92 3.54 -17.97 5.72
C SER A 92 4.75 -18.37 4.87
N SER A 93 4.62 -18.29 3.55
CA SER A 93 5.67 -18.63 2.58
C SER A 93 6.33 -17.40 1.96
N GLN A 94 5.80 -16.20 2.21
CA GLN A 94 6.22 -14.94 1.58
C GLN A 94 6.19 -15.01 0.05
N THR A 95 5.24 -15.75 -0.51
CA THR A 95 5.10 -15.93 -1.96
C THR A 95 3.90 -15.18 -2.50
N ILE A 96 3.99 -14.78 -3.77
CA ILE A 96 2.87 -14.27 -4.54
C ILE A 96 2.52 -15.31 -5.60
N SER A 97 1.33 -15.86 -5.51
CA SER A 97 0.78 -16.76 -6.52
C SER A 97 -0.10 -15.98 -7.51
N VAL A 98 -0.10 -16.41 -8.77
CA VAL A 98 -0.91 -15.83 -9.84
C VAL A 98 -1.82 -16.94 -10.36
N ASN A 99 -3.12 -16.74 -10.22
CA ASN A 99 -4.12 -17.71 -10.67
C ASN A 99 -5.03 -17.04 -11.71
N PRO A 100 -5.16 -17.61 -12.93
CA PRO A 100 -6.17 -17.16 -13.87
C PRO A 100 -7.57 -17.49 -13.32
N ALA A 101 -8.49 -16.57 -13.48
CA ALA A 101 -9.91 -16.77 -13.29
C ALA A 101 -10.63 -16.36 -14.58
N PRO A 102 -11.80 -16.96 -14.89
CA PRO A 102 -12.67 -16.43 -15.93
C PRO A 102 -12.86 -14.94 -15.72
N LEU A 103 -12.93 -14.14 -16.79
CA LEU A 103 -13.29 -12.74 -16.72
C LEU A 103 -14.72 -12.62 -16.16
N GLU A 104 -14.85 -12.66 -14.83
CA GLU A 104 -16.12 -12.41 -14.15
C GLU A 104 -16.53 -10.99 -14.51
N SER A 105 -17.74 -10.85 -15.05
CA SER A 105 -18.37 -9.59 -15.41
C SER A 105 -18.51 -8.59 -14.24
N GLN A 106 -18.08 -8.97 -13.03
CA GLN A 106 -18.18 -8.22 -11.78
C GLN A 106 -16.84 -7.71 -11.22
N SER A 107 -15.67 -8.03 -11.81
CA SER A 107 -14.37 -7.62 -11.22
C SER A 107 -14.02 -6.14 -11.44
N LEU A 108 -14.62 -5.50 -12.44
CA LEU A 108 -14.64 -4.05 -12.58
C LEU A 108 -16.01 -3.56 -12.14
N ASN A 109 -16.09 -2.97 -10.94
CA ASN A 109 -17.26 -2.17 -10.59
C ASN A 109 -17.51 -1.15 -11.72
N ALA A 110 -18.78 -0.98 -12.14
CA ALA A 110 -19.14 -0.12 -13.27
C ALA A 110 -18.50 1.29 -13.20
N SER A 111 -18.29 1.81 -11.99
CA SER A 111 -17.60 3.08 -11.72
C SER A 111 -16.14 3.13 -12.18
N LEU A 112 -15.41 2.01 -12.19
CA LEU A 112 -14.02 1.95 -12.64
C LEU A 112 -13.90 1.87 -14.17
N ARG A 113 -14.87 1.26 -14.86
CA ARG A 113 -14.92 1.29 -16.33
C ARG A 113 -15.09 2.71 -16.86
N ALA A 114 -15.96 3.50 -16.23
CA ALA A 114 -16.22 4.88 -16.60
C ALA A 114 -14.99 5.81 -16.47
N ILE A 115 -14.05 5.51 -15.57
CA ILE A 115 -12.82 6.30 -15.37
C ILE A 115 -11.73 5.91 -16.37
N LEU A 116 -11.71 4.66 -16.83
CA LEU A 116 -10.70 4.18 -17.79
C LEU A 116 -11.10 4.46 -19.25
N GLU A 117 -12.38 4.74 -19.51
CA GLU A 117 -12.94 5.06 -20.82
C GLU A 117 -13.08 6.58 -21.08
N SER A 118 -12.68 7.44 -20.13
CA SER A 118 -12.69 8.92 -20.21
C SER A 118 -11.30 9.50 -20.42
#